data_AF-A0A7S4L8M2-F1
#
_entry.id   AF-A0A7S4L8M2-F1
#
_cell.length_a   1.000
_cell.length_b   1.000
_cell.length_c   1.000
_cell.angle_alpha   90.00
_cell.angle_beta   90.00
_cell.angle_gamma   90.00
#
_symmetry.space_group_name_H-M   'P 1'
#
loop_
_entity.id
_entity.type
_entity.pdbx_description
1 polymer ?
#
loop_
_entity_poly.entity_id
_entity_poly.type
_entity_poly.pdbx_seq_one_letter_code
_entity_poly.pdbx_strand_id
1 'polypeptide(L)'
;WTTNYKKFLEDLVSTRGGPLADCVSLHTDKSVDFRLVLSKSGADMSDEKLMEVLKLKRNTSWKNAHLFDPHGNIVKYASSADIFDTYFPLRLEAYQKRKEIMLKSLTQEHTTLENKKKFVNLVIDKELELVGRKKVDVESELEDRGVLRKGGSYNYLLGMEIGDFTSERVEGLEKNAEKVGEKKRVLEGKE
;
A
#
# COMPACT_ATOMS: atom_id res chain seq x y z
N TRP A 1 -5.18 24.51 20.57
CA TRP A 1 -6.64 24.29 20.45
C TRP A 1 -7.34 24.36 21.80
N THR A 2 -6.98 23.53 22.78
CA THR A 2 -7.53 23.59 24.16
C THR A 2 -7.32 24.93 24.84
N THR A 3 -6.17 25.59 24.61
CA THR A 3 -5.86 26.93 25.12
C THR A 3 -6.85 28.00 24.65
N ASN A 4 -7.32 27.93 23.40
CA ASN A 4 -8.27 28.90 22.85
C ASN A 4 -9.63 28.78 23.55
N TYR A 5 -10.05 27.54 23.84
CA TYR A 5 -11.29 27.29 24.57
C TYR A 5 -11.17 27.67 26.05
N LYS A 6 -10.02 27.44 26.68
CA LYS A 6 -9.72 27.93 28.03
C LYS A 6 -9.87 29.45 28.13
N LYS A 7 -9.27 30.20 27.20
CA LYS A 7 -9.38 31.66 27.15
C LYS A 7 -10.85 32.11 27.03
N PHE A 8 -11.62 31.44 26.18
CA PHE A 8 -13.06 31.69 26.07
C PHE A 8 -13.81 31.48 27.40
N LEU A 9 -13.48 30.42 28.16
CA LEU A 9 -14.07 30.18 29.47
C LEU A 9 -13.65 31.24 30.51
N GLU A 10 -12.39 31.67 30.50
CA GLU A 10 -11.87 32.75 31.36
C GLU A 10 -12.57 34.09 31.08
N ASP A 11 -12.82 34.40 29.80
CA ASP A 11 -13.62 35.57 29.39
C ASP A 11 -15.08 35.45 29.87
N LEU A 12 -15.66 34.24 29.84
CA LEU A 12 -17.03 33.98 30.28
C LEU A 12 -17.19 34.10 31.81
N VAL A 13 -16.17 33.71 32.58
CA VAL A 13 -16.09 33.93 34.04
C VAL A 13 -15.94 35.42 34.38
N SER A 14 -15.18 36.15 33.57
CA SER A 14 -14.97 37.60 33.76
C SER A 14 -16.21 38.46 33.44
N THR A 15 -17.24 37.86 32.84
CA THR A 15 -18.49 38.55 32.48
C THR A 15 -19.39 38.71 33.71
N ARG A 16 -19.65 39.95 34.13
CA ARG A 16 -20.53 40.24 35.28
C ARG A 16 -21.96 39.73 35.03
N GLY A 17 -22.48 38.92 35.96
CA GLY A 17 -23.80 38.30 35.82
C GLY A 17 -23.85 37.14 34.81
N GLY A 18 -22.69 36.72 34.31
CA GLY A 18 -22.55 35.61 33.37
C GLY A 18 -22.87 34.24 33.99
N PRO A 19 -22.90 33.19 33.16
CA PRO A 19 -23.30 31.84 33.55
C PRO A 19 -22.26 31.10 34.41
N LEU A 20 -20.99 31.54 34.39
CA LEU A 20 -19.88 30.92 35.13
C LEU A 20 -19.39 31.85 36.24
N ALA A 21 -19.08 31.25 37.39
CA ALA A 21 -18.45 31.90 38.53
C ALA A 21 -16.94 31.60 38.60
N ASP A 22 -16.52 30.39 38.20
CA ASP A 22 -15.12 29.99 38.16
C ASP A 22 -14.89 28.83 37.16
N CYS A 23 -13.64 28.63 36.74
CA CYS A 23 -13.23 27.56 35.85
C CYS A 23 -11.82 27.05 36.18
N VAL A 24 -11.71 25.76 36.49
CA VAL A 24 -10.43 25.06 36.70
C VAL A 24 -10.16 24.11 35.55
N SER A 25 -8.92 24.15 35.04
CA SER A 25 -8.47 23.35 33.91
C SER A 25 -7.60 22.18 34.40
N LEU A 26 -8.02 20.95 34.15
CA LEU A 26 -7.35 19.71 34.57
C LEU A 26 -6.98 18.82 33.36
N HIS A 27 -6.53 19.44 32.27
CA HIS A 27 -6.17 18.70 31.06
C HIS A 27 -4.82 17.99 31.19
N THR A 28 -4.66 16.90 30.44
CA THR A 28 -3.38 16.23 30.19
C THR A 28 -2.93 16.49 28.75
N ASP A 29 -1.86 15.83 28.31
CA ASP A 29 -1.42 15.85 26.90
C ASP A 29 -2.46 15.21 25.95
N LYS A 30 -3.33 14.33 26.45
CA LYS A 30 -4.28 13.55 25.65
C LYS A 30 -5.75 13.75 26.00
N SER A 31 -6.05 14.31 27.16
CA SER A 31 -7.43 14.53 27.62
C SER A 31 -7.70 16.00 27.92
N VAL A 32 -8.91 16.45 27.60
CA VAL A 32 -9.42 17.78 27.94
C VAL A 32 -10.42 17.63 29.06
N ASP A 33 -10.15 18.25 30.21
CA ASP A 33 -11.04 18.27 31.38
C ASP A 33 -11.10 19.71 31.94
N PHE A 34 -12.33 20.22 32.06
CA PHE A 34 -12.63 21.52 32.64
C PHE A 34 -13.69 21.33 33.73
N ARG A 35 -13.38 21.79 34.95
CA ARG A 35 -14.35 21.90 36.04
C ARG A 35 -14.87 23.32 36.09
N LEU A 36 -16.16 23.46 35.81
CA LEU A 36 -16.84 24.75 35.77
C LEU A 36 -17.69 24.92 37.03
N VAL A 37 -17.59 26.07 37.69
CA VAL A 37 -18.49 26.46 38.76
C VAL A 37 -19.53 27.39 38.15
N LEU A 38 -20.79 26.96 38.16
CA LEU A 38 -21.89 27.77 37.63
C LEU A 38 -22.26 28.89 38.61
N SER A 39 -22.60 30.05 38.07
CA SER A 39 -23.29 31.09 38.86
C SER A 39 -24.77 30.73 39.02
N LYS A 40 -25.52 31.46 39.85
CA LYS A 40 -26.98 31.28 39.96
C LYS A 40 -27.67 31.40 38.59
N SER A 41 -27.24 32.36 37.78
CA SER A 41 -27.71 32.57 36.41
C SER A 41 -27.48 31.35 35.52
N GLY A 42 -26.31 30.69 35.63
CA GLY A 42 -26.00 29.47 34.87
C GLY A 42 -26.70 28.22 35.42
N ALA A 43 -26.88 28.12 36.73
CA ALA A 43 -27.55 26.99 37.38
C ALA A 43 -29.07 26.96 37.09
N ASP A 44 -29.68 28.12 36.86
CA ASP A 44 -31.09 28.25 36.49
C ASP A 44 -31.33 27.96 34.98
N MET A 45 -30.28 27.74 34.17
CA MET A 45 -30.40 27.40 32.75
C MET A 45 -30.68 25.91 32.54
N SER A 46 -31.45 25.59 31.49
CA SER A 46 -31.56 24.22 30.98
C SER A 46 -30.23 23.72 30.38
N ASP A 47 -30.00 22.42 30.42
CA ASP A 47 -28.82 21.76 29.85
C ASP A 47 -28.57 22.12 28.37
N GLU A 48 -29.62 22.18 27.53
CA GLU A 48 -29.47 22.56 26.12
C GLU A 48 -28.93 23.97 25.95
N LYS A 49 -29.40 24.89 26.79
CA LYS A 49 -28.97 26.28 26.78
C LYS A 49 -27.54 26.41 27.27
N LEU A 50 -27.17 25.65 28.30
CA LEU A 50 -25.79 25.60 28.79
C LEU A 50 -24.83 25.08 27.72
N MET A 51 -25.21 24.02 27.00
CA MET A 51 -24.41 23.48 25.88
C MET A 51 -24.21 24.49 24.74
N GLU A 52 -25.20 25.32 24.47
CA GLU A 52 -25.11 26.41 23.48
C GLU A 52 -24.19 27.54 23.97
N VAL A 53 -24.40 28.02 25.20
CA VAL A 53 -23.64 29.11 25.82
C VAL A 53 -22.16 28.75 25.98
N LEU A 54 -21.87 27.50 26.35
CA LEU A 54 -20.51 26.97 26.41
C LEU A 54 -19.94 26.60 25.04
N LYS A 55 -20.72 26.70 23.95
CA LYS A 55 -20.29 26.36 22.58
C LYS A 55 -19.78 24.91 22.43
N LEU A 56 -20.39 23.98 23.18
CA LEU A 56 -20.05 22.56 23.14
C LEU A 56 -20.68 21.82 21.95
N LYS A 57 -21.56 22.49 21.20
CA LYS A 57 -22.13 21.98 19.94
C LYS A 57 -21.60 22.80 18.77
N ARG A 58 -21.09 22.12 17.74
CA ARG A 58 -20.73 22.72 16.46
C ARG A 58 -21.44 21.96 15.34
N ASN A 59 -22.12 22.70 14.47
CA ASN A 59 -22.68 22.12 13.26
C ASN A 59 -21.57 21.88 12.24
N THR A 60 -21.49 20.67 11.70
CA THR A 60 -20.60 20.31 10.59
C THR A 60 -21.46 19.99 9.37
N SER A 61 -21.01 20.39 8.19
CA SER A 61 -21.79 20.24 6.96
C SER A 61 -20.95 19.71 5.82
N TRP A 62 -21.52 18.76 5.08
CA TRP A 62 -20.93 18.17 3.88
C TRP A 62 -21.31 18.92 2.58
N LYS A 63 -21.95 20.09 2.70
CA LYS A 63 -22.50 20.84 1.55
C LYS A 63 -21.47 21.17 0.45
N ASN A 64 -20.18 21.23 0.77
CA ASN A 64 -19.10 21.60 -0.15
C ASN A 64 -18.06 20.48 -0.33
N ALA A 65 -18.47 19.21 -0.28
CA ALA A 65 -17.58 18.08 -0.56
C ALA A 65 -17.28 17.95 -2.07
N HIS A 66 -16.38 18.78 -2.58
CA HIS A 66 -15.90 18.75 -3.95
C HIS A 66 -14.55 18.03 -4.03
N LEU A 67 -14.45 17.00 -4.86
CA LEU A 67 -13.23 16.22 -5.08
C LEU A 67 -13.05 15.95 -6.58
N PHE A 68 -11.83 15.61 -6.97
CA PHE A 68 -11.57 15.12 -8.31
C PHE A 68 -12.08 13.70 -8.48
N ASP A 69 -12.77 13.43 -9.58
CA ASP A 69 -13.11 12.08 -10.01
C ASP A 69 -11.89 11.40 -10.68
N PRO A 70 -11.98 10.09 -11.00
CA PRO A 70 -10.89 9.37 -11.68
C PRO A 70 -10.52 9.92 -13.07
N HIS A 71 -11.36 10.76 -13.67
CA HIS A 71 -11.13 11.42 -14.95
C HIS A 71 -10.56 12.84 -14.79
N GLY A 72 -10.36 13.31 -13.55
CA GLY A 72 -9.83 14.63 -13.24
C GLY A 72 -10.88 15.75 -13.22
N ASN A 73 -12.17 15.43 -13.27
CA ASN A 73 -13.24 16.42 -13.17
C ASN A 73 -13.58 16.73 -11.72
N ILE A 74 -13.96 17.99 -11.43
CA ILE A 74 -14.44 18.38 -10.10
C ILE A 74 -15.90 17.93 -9.96
N VAL A 75 -16.13 16.98 -9.05
CA VAL A 75 -17.46 16.44 -8.74
C VAL A 75 -17.82 16.75 -7.31
N LYS A 76 -19.10 17.08 -7.09
CA LYS A 76 -19.67 17.26 -5.75
C LYS A 76 -20.26 15.94 -5.26
N TYR A 77 -19.82 15.48 -4.09
CA TYR A 77 -20.31 14.27 -3.45
C TYR A 77 -21.34 14.65 -2.36
N ALA A 78 -22.45 13.91 -2.28
CA ALA A 78 -23.48 14.17 -1.27
C ALA A 78 -23.17 13.45 0.05
N SER A 79 -22.47 12.33 -0.02
CA SER A 79 -22.09 11.53 1.14
C SER A 79 -20.69 10.91 0.99
N SER A 80 -20.17 10.35 2.07
CA SER A 80 -18.96 9.53 2.01
C SER A 80 -19.17 8.22 1.25
N ALA A 81 -20.40 7.69 1.20
CA ALA A 81 -20.72 6.47 0.45
C ALA A 81 -20.52 6.69 -1.06
N ASP A 82 -20.95 7.84 -1.57
CA ASP A 82 -20.77 8.22 -2.99
C ASP A 82 -19.28 8.24 -3.39
N ILE A 83 -18.40 8.64 -2.47
CA ILE A 83 -16.95 8.63 -2.69
C ILE A 83 -16.46 7.18 -2.80
N PHE A 84 -16.95 6.31 -1.92
CA PHE A 84 -16.59 4.89 -1.92
C PHE A 84 -17.10 4.17 -3.18
N ASP A 85 -18.31 4.47 -3.64
CA ASP A 85 -18.88 3.88 -4.86
C ASP A 85 -18.03 4.21 -6.10
N THR A 86 -17.46 5.42 -6.17
CA THR A 86 -16.50 5.78 -7.23
C THR A 86 -15.12 5.16 -7.01
N TYR A 87 -14.68 5.03 -5.75
CA TYR A 87 -13.33 4.56 -5.43
C TYR A 87 -13.15 3.03 -5.55
N PHE A 88 -14.13 2.23 -5.12
CA PHE A 88 -13.99 0.78 -5.07
C PHE A 88 -13.73 0.12 -6.44
N PRO A 89 -14.47 0.46 -7.52
CA PRO A 89 -14.21 -0.11 -8.84
C PRO A 89 -12.81 0.23 -9.36
N LEU A 90 -12.39 1.49 -9.22
CA LEU A 90 -11.05 1.94 -9.59
C LEU A 90 -9.97 1.15 -8.83
N ARG A 91 -10.19 0.96 -7.53
CA ARG A 91 -9.25 0.26 -6.67
C ARG A 91 -9.19 -1.23 -7.02
N LEU A 92 -10.31 -1.86 -7.34
CA LEU A 92 -10.39 -3.25 -7.76
C LEU A 92 -9.62 -3.49 -9.07
N GLU A 93 -9.84 -2.64 -10.07
CA GLU A 93 -9.11 -2.69 -11.35
C GLU A 93 -7.59 -2.53 -11.13
N ALA A 94 -7.19 -1.61 -10.24
CA ALA A 94 -5.78 -1.43 -9.89
C ALA A 94 -5.17 -2.68 -9.22
N TYR A 95 -5.94 -3.40 -8.39
CA TYR A 95 -5.49 -4.66 -7.82
C TYR A 95 -5.31 -5.76 -8.86
N GLN A 96 -6.23 -5.86 -9.83
CA GLN A 96 -6.12 -6.80 -10.95
C GLN A 96 -4.86 -6.52 -11.77
N LYS A 97 -4.65 -5.27 -12.21
CA LYS A 97 -3.43 -4.86 -12.92
C LYS A 97 -2.16 -5.16 -12.14
N ARG A 98 -2.17 -4.91 -10.82
CA ARG A 98 -1.04 -5.25 -9.94
C ARG A 98 -0.76 -6.75 -9.90
N LYS A 99 -1.81 -7.58 -9.79
CA LYS A 99 -1.70 -9.04 -9.81
C LYS A 99 -1.10 -9.52 -11.12
N GLU A 100 -1.58 -9.01 -12.25
CA GLU A 100 -1.07 -9.34 -13.59
C GLU A 100 0.42 -9.00 -13.75
N ILE A 101 0.82 -7.80 -13.34
CA ILE A 101 2.24 -7.38 -13.38
C ILE A 101 3.10 -8.31 -12.53
N MET A 102 2.65 -8.64 -11.32
CA MET A 102 3.39 -9.52 -10.42
C MET A 102 3.47 -10.95 -10.97
N LEU A 103 2.39 -11.49 -11.55
CA LEU A 103 2.39 -12.79 -12.21
C LEU A 103 3.31 -12.82 -13.43
N LYS A 104 3.30 -11.76 -14.24
CA LYS A 104 4.20 -11.63 -15.39
C LYS A 104 5.67 -11.64 -14.94
N SER A 105 6.00 -10.87 -13.90
CA SER A 105 7.35 -10.84 -13.33
C SER A 105 7.78 -12.20 -12.79
N LEU A 106 6.94 -12.84 -11.98
CA LEU A 106 7.22 -14.16 -11.40
C LEU A 106 7.34 -15.24 -12.48
N THR A 107 6.49 -15.18 -13.51
CA THR A 107 6.57 -16.12 -14.65
C THR A 107 7.88 -15.93 -15.40
N GLN A 108 8.28 -14.70 -15.70
CA GLN A 108 9.55 -14.43 -16.37
C GLN A 108 10.76 -14.87 -15.54
N GLU A 109 10.72 -14.65 -14.22
CA GLU A 109 11.75 -15.11 -13.28
C GLU A 109 11.83 -16.64 -13.24
N HIS A 110 10.69 -17.31 -13.06
CA HIS A 110 10.59 -18.77 -13.05
C HIS A 110 11.12 -19.38 -14.35
N THR A 111 10.66 -18.91 -15.50
CA THR A 111 11.16 -19.35 -16.81
C THR A 111 12.66 -19.11 -16.97
N THR A 112 13.20 -18.00 -16.45
CA THR A 112 14.65 -17.75 -16.47
C THR A 112 15.40 -18.78 -15.65
N LEU A 113 14.90 -19.13 -14.45
CA LEU A 113 15.52 -20.12 -13.57
C LEU A 113 15.45 -21.53 -14.16
N GLU A 114 14.31 -21.91 -14.75
CA GLU A 114 14.15 -23.18 -15.47
C GLU A 114 15.12 -23.30 -16.65
N ASN A 115 15.26 -22.24 -17.46
CA ASN A 115 16.21 -22.22 -18.56
C ASN A 115 17.67 -22.30 -18.08
N LYS A 116 18.01 -21.62 -16.97
CA LYS A 116 19.34 -21.73 -16.35
C LYS A 116 19.62 -23.14 -15.87
N LYS A 117 18.68 -23.75 -15.16
CA LYS A 117 18.78 -25.15 -14.72
C LYS A 117 19.01 -26.08 -15.92
N LYS A 118 18.17 -25.96 -16.95
CA LYS A 118 18.28 -26.77 -18.17
C LYS A 118 19.65 -26.59 -18.84
N PHE A 119 20.10 -25.35 -19.01
CA PHE A 119 21.41 -25.07 -19.60
C PHE A 119 22.57 -25.66 -18.79
N VAL A 120 22.56 -25.49 -17.47
CA VAL A 120 23.60 -26.03 -16.60
C VAL A 120 23.63 -27.55 -16.65
N ASN A 121 22.47 -28.22 -16.59
CA ASN A 121 22.38 -29.67 -16.70
C ASN A 121 22.93 -30.15 -18.05
N LEU A 122 22.55 -29.51 -19.17
CA LEU A 122 23.07 -29.85 -20.50
C LEU A 122 24.61 -29.79 -20.58
N VAL A 123 25.22 -28.81 -19.90
CA VAL A 123 26.68 -28.66 -19.88
C VAL A 123 27.34 -29.69 -18.95
N ILE A 124 26.79 -29.92 -17.76
CA ILE A 124 27.30 -30.90 -16.79
C ILE A 124 27.21 -32.33 -17.34
N ASP A 125 26.08 -32.66 -17.98
CA ASP A 125 25.82 -33.96 -18.59
C ASP A 125 26.60 -34.16 -19.90
N LYS A 126 27.38 -33.15 -20.32
CA LYS A 126 28.17 -33.10 -21.57
C LYS A 126 27.32 -33.25 -22.83
N GLU A 127 26.03 -32.95 -22.75
CA GLU A 127 25.13 -32.93 -23.89
C GLU A 127 25.28 -31.65 -24.72
N LEU A 128 25.83 -30.58 -24.14
CA LEU A 128 26.10 -29.31 -24.80
C LEU A 128 27.58 -28.91 -24.60
N GLU A 129 28.34 -28.86 -25.70
CA GLU A 129 29.73 -28.42 -25.70
C GLU A 129 29.84 -26.93 -26.08
N LEU A 130 30.51 -26.13 -25.24
CA LEU A 130 30.68 -24.69 -25.43
C LEU A 130 32.08 -24.31 -25.94
N VAL A 131 33.10 -25.07 -25.54
CA VAL A 131 34.51 -24.73 -25.80
C VAL A 131 34.83 -24.93 -27.28
N GLY A 132 35.41 -23.92 -27.93
CA GLY A 132 35.82 -24.01 -29.33
C GLY A 132 34.70 -23.88 -30.36
N ARG A 133 33.44 -23.72 -29.95
CA ARG A 133 32.30 -23.54 -30.85
C ARG A 133 31.97 -22.08 -31.14
N LYS A 134 31.40 -21.83 -32.33
CA LYS A 134 30.89 -20.51 -32.67
C LYS A 134 29.62 -20.24 -31.88
N LYS A 135 29.48 -19.01 -31.38
CA LYS A 135 28.31 -18.56 -30.60
C LYS A 135 26.99 -18.83 -31.32
N VAL A 136 26.91 -18.54 -32.62
CA VAL A 136 25.69 -18.72 -33.44
C VAL A 136 25.23 -20.18 -33.45
N ASP A 137 26.16 -21.13 -33.55
CA ASP A 137 25.83 -22.55 -33.59
C ASP A 137 25.30 -23.02 -32.22
N VAL A 138 25.84 -22.49 -31.12
CA VAL A 138 25.35 -22.77 -29.76
C VAL A 138 23.97 -22.17 -29.54
N GLU A 139 23.74 -20.93 -29.99
CA GLU A 139 22.43 -20.29 -29.88
C GLU A 139 21.35 -21.04 -30.68
N SER A 140 21.69 -21.56 -31.86
CA SER A 140 20.79 -22.41 -32.66
C SER A 140 20.43 -23.70 -31.91
N GLU A 141 21.42 -24.38 -31.32
CA GLU A 141 21.16 -25.62 -30.59
C GLU A 141 20.32 -25.39 -29.32
N LEU A 142 20.53 -24.27 -28.62
CA LEU A 142 19.70 -23.89 -27.49
C LEU A 142 18.24 -23.66 -27.91
N GLU A 143 18.03 -23.04 -29.06
CA GLU A 143 16.70 -22.84 -29.64
C GLU A 143 16.03 -24.17 -30.01
N ASP A 144 16.75 -25.07 -30.67
CA ASP A 144 16.27 -26.42 -31.03
C ASP A 144 15.91 -27.25 -29.78
N ARG A 145 16.66 -27.08 -28.70
CA ARG A 145 16.38 -27.71 -27.40
C ARG A 145 15.27 -27.00 -26.62
N GLY A 146 14.64 -25.96 -27.16
CA GLY A 146 13.52 -25.25 -26.54
C GLY A 146 13.91 -24.35 -25.36
N VAL A 147 15.16 -23.88 -25.32
CA VAL A 147 15.60 -22.86 -24.34
C VAL A 147 15.16 -21.48 -24.82
N LEU A 148 14.43 -20.75 -23.98
CA LEU A 148 13.86 -19.46 -24.38
C LEU A 148 14.88 -18.32 -24.26
N ARG A 149 14.81 -17.38 -25.20
CA ARG A 149 15.60 -16.15 -25.14
C ARG A 149 15.05 -15.18 -24.09
N LYS A 150 15.93 -14.47 -23.39
CA LYS A 150 15.54 -13.37 -22.49
C LYS A 150 15.97 -12.05 -23.12
N GLY A 151 15.01 -11.16 -23.39
CA GLY A 151 15.30 -9.91 -24.09
C GLY A 151 15.89 -10.09 -25.49
N GLY A 152 15.53 -11.19 -26.17
CA GLY A 152 16.01 -11.49 -27.53
C GLY A 152 17.39 -12.17 -27.62
N SER A 153 18.04 -12.48 -26.49
CA SER A 153 19.38 -13.09 -26.48
C SER A 153 19.52 -14.24 -25.46
N TYR A 154 20.54 -15.08 -25.68
CA TYR A 154 21.02 -16.11 -24.76
C TYR A 154 22.16 -15.64 -23.83
N ASN A 155 22.52 -14.34 -23.86
CA ASN A 155 23.62 -13.80 -23.04
C ASN A 155 23.48 -14.09 -21.53
N TYR A 156 22.25 -14.23 -21.02
CA TYR A 156 22.00 -14.54 -19.61
C TYR A 156 22.37 -15.99 -19.20
N LEU A 157 22.62 -16.86 -20.19
CA LEU A 157 23.11 -18.23 -20.03
C LEU A 157 24.58 -18.31 -20.40
N LEU A 158 24.95 -17.78 -21.58
CA LEU A 158 26.32 -17.84 -22.10
C LEU A 158 27.30 -16.97 -21.30
N GLY A 159 26.81 -16.02 -20.50
CA GLY A 159 27.61 -15.21 -19.57
C GLY A 159 27.72 -15.79 -18.15
N MET A 160 27.24 -17.02 -17.92
CA MET A 160 27.41 -17.70 -16.62
C MET A 160 28.89 -18.05 -16.37
N GLU A 161 29.31 -17.99 -15.12
CA GLU A 161 30.70 -18.27 -14.76
C GLU A 161 30.93 -19.78 -14.63
N ILE A 162 32.17 -20.25 -14.79
CA ILE A 162 32.50 -21.69 -14.61
C ILE A 162 32.09 -22.18 -13.21
N GLY A 163 32.13 -21.29 -12.21
CA GLY A 163 31.67 -21.60 -10.86
C GLY A 163 30.17 -21.89 -10.76
N ASP A 164 29.33 -21.45 -11.71
CA ASP A 164 27.88 -21.72 -11.71
C ASP A 164 27.53 -23.18 -12.06
N PHE A 165 28.50 -23.97 -12.55
CA PHE A 165 28.32 -25.37 -12.93
C PHE A 165 28.69 -26.35 -11.79
N THR A 166 28.85 -25.89 -10.54
CA THR A 166 29.02 -26.79 -9.40
C THR A 166 27.68 -27.31 -8.89
N SER A 167 27.69 -28.51 -8.31
CA SER A 167 26.49 -29.17 -7.76
C SER A 167 25.75 -28.30 -6.74
N GLU A 168 26.46 -27.58 -5.88
CA GLU A 168 25.84 -26.72 -4.86
C GLU A 168 25.04 -25.57 -5.48
N ARG A 169 25.52 -25.01 -6.59
CA ARG A 169 24.84 -23.91 -7.27
C ARG A 169 23.65 -24.39 -8.10
N VAL A 170 23.72 -25.60 -8.68
CA VAL A 170 22.57 -26.24 -9.32
C VAL A 170 21.44 -26.44 -8.30
N GLU A 171 21.72 -27.05 -7.15
CA GLU A 171 20.73 -27.20 -6.07
C GLU A 171 20.18 -25.85 -5.59
N GLY A 172 21.03 -24.82 -5.53
CA GLY A 172 20.62 -23.46 -5.20
C GLY A 172 19.64 -22.87 -6.22
N LEU A 173 19.88 -23.08 -7.51
CA LEU A 173 18.99 -22.66 -8.59
C LEU A 173 17.65 -23.40 -8.53
N GLU A 174 17.66 -24.70 -8.25
CA GLU A 174 16.44 -25.51 -8.08
C GLU A 174 15.58 -25.02 -6.92
N LYS A 175 16.18 -24.86 -5.74
CA LYS A 175 15.48 -24.31 -4.56
C LYS A 175 14.90 -22.92 -4.84
N ASN A 176 15.57 -22.11 -5.65
CA ASN A 176 15.05 -20.80 -6.02
C ASN A 176 13.91 -20.89 -7.03
N ALA A 177 14.00 -21.78 -8.03
CA ALA A 177 12.93 -22.03 -8.98
C ALA A 177 11.65 -22.50 -8.27
N GLU A 178 11.77 -23.45 -7.35
CA GLU A 178 10.66 -23.96 -6.52
C GLU A 178 10.02 -22.84 -5.69
N LYS A 179 10.82 -22.01 -5.02
CA LYS A 179 10.32 -20.87 -4.24
C LYS A 179 9.55 -19.88 -5.09
N VAL A 180 10.04 -19.56 -6.29
CA VAL A 180 9.37 -18.63 -7.21
C VAL A 180 8.10 -19.27 -7.77
N GLY A 181 8.13 -20.56 -8.09
CA GLY A 181 6.98 -21.34 -8.54
C GLY A 181 5.87 -21.39 -7.49
N GLU A 182 6.22 -21.60 -6.23
CA GLU A 182 5.26 -21.60 -5.12
C GLU A 182 4.64 -20.21 -4.94
N LYS A 183 5.45 -19.15 -4.95
CA LYS A 183 4.94 -17.76 -4.87
C LYS A 183 3.97 -17.46 -6.01
N LYS A 184 4.26 -17.94 -7.22
CA LYS A 184 3.39 -17.78 -8.39
C LYS A 184 2.05 -18.50 -8.16
N ARG A 185 2.06 -19.77 -7.75
CA ARG A 185 0.84 -20.55 -7.44
C ARG A 185 -0.02 -19.89 -6.38
N VAL A 186 0.59 -19.44 -5.29
CA VAL A 186 -0.10 -18.73 -4.20
C VAL A 186 -0.75 -17.45 -4.72
N LEU A 187 -0.09 -16.74 -5.63
CA LEU A 187 -0.63 -15.52 -6.22
C LEU A 187 -1.77 -15.81 -7.22
N GLU A 188 -1.67 -16.88 -8.00
CA GLU A 188 -2.71 -17.32 -8.93
C GLU A 188 -4.02 -17.64 -8.17
N GLY A 189 -3.92 -18.35 -7.05
CA GLY A 189 -5.05 -18.75 -6.21
C GLY A 189 -5.69 -17.64 -5.35
N LYS A 190 -5.19 -16.40 -5.40
CA LYS A 190 -5.82 -15.26 -4.73
C LYS A 190 -6.84 -14.60 -5.65
N GLU A 191 -8.13 -14.74 -5.35
CA GLU A 191 -9.21 -13.97 -6.01
C GLU A 191 -9.18 -12.48 -5.63
#